data_AF-A0A3A8KLI4-F1
#
_entry.id   AF-A0A3A8KLI4-F1
#
_cell.length_a   1.000
_cell.length_b   1.000
_cell.length_c   1.000
_cell.angle_alpha   90.00
_cell.angle_beta   90.00
_cell.angle_gamma   90.00
#
_symmetry.space_group_name_H-M   'P 1'
#
loop_
_entity.id
_entity.type
_entity.pdbx_description
1 polymer ?
#
loop_
_entity_poly.entity_id
_entity_poly.type
_entity_poly.pdbx_seq_one_letter_code
_entity_poly.pdbx_strand_id
1 'polypeptide(L)'
;MNRRLASLLVLTGVLLGATAASFLPAVAGAQTARARTPPPPPPAAHTPPTPPPPASPLPPSYEYSFVKREGPDEDLRELQRLGAEGWQVVSTVVVDGSTKRYVLMRTRHTEPTPH
;
A
#
# COMPACT_ATOMS: atom_id res chain seq x y z
N MET A 1 -1.21 -34.51 29.76
CA MET A 1 -1.65 -33.12 30.01
C MET A 1 -0.67 -32.18 29.31
N ASN A 2 -1.08 -31.64 28.16
CA ASN A 2 -0.18 -31.15 27.12
C ASN A 2 0.28 -29.73 27.42
N ARG A 3 1.40 -29.59 28.13
CA ARG A 3 2.05 -28.30 28.45
C ARG A 3 2.29 -27.43 27.20
N ARG A 4 2.49 -28.07 26.03
CA ARG A 4 2.65 -27.40 24.74
C ARG A 4 1.39 -26.68 24.24
N LEU A 5 0.20 -27.22 24.53
CA LEU A 5 -1.06 -26.56 24.18
C LEU A 5 -1.31 -25.35 25.08
N ALA A 6 -0.94 -25.43 26.35
CA ALA A 6 -1.04 -24.30 27.28
C ALA A 6 -0.13 -23.14 26.87
N SER A 7 1.12 -23.42 26.46
CA SER A 7 2.03 -22.38 25.96
C SER A 7 1.54 -21.73 24.66
N LEU A 8 0.95 -22.50 23.75
CA LEU A 8 0.36 -21.96 22.52
C LEU A 8 -0.80 -21.01 22.83
N LEU A 9 -1.72 -21.40 23.71
CA LEU A 9 -2.86 -20.55 24.09
C LEU A 9 -2.44 -19.26 24.79
N VAL A 10 -1.41 -19.31 25.64
CA VAL A 10 -0.85 -18.11 26.28
C VAL A 10 -0.21 -17.19 25.24
N LEU A 11 0.50 -17.75 24.25
CA LEU A 11 1.14 -16.95 23.19
C LEU A 11 0.10 -16.23 22.31
N THR A 12 -1.00 -16.91 21.93
CA THR A 12 -2.07 -16.29 21.14
C THR A 12 -2.84 -15.23 21.93
N GLY A 13 -3.05 -15.45 23.23
CA GLY A 13 -3.73 -14.49 24.10
C GLY A 13 -2.96 -13.17 24.26
N VAL A 14 -1.63 -13.24 24.41
CA VAL A 14 -0.78 -12.03 24.55
C VAL A 14 -0.69 -11.26 23.22
N LEU A 15 -0.64 -11.95 22.08
CA LEU A 15 -0.54 -11.31 20.76
C LEU A 15 -1.82 -10.55 20.38
N LEU A 16 -3.00 -11.00 20.83
CA LEU A 16 -4.29 -10.35 20.58
C LEU A 16 -4.56 -9.17 21.54
N GLY A 17 -3.94 -9.15 22.72
CA GLY A 17 -4.06 -8.03 23.67
C GLY A 17 -3.30 -6.77 23.25
N ALA A 18 -2.22 -6.92 22.46
CA ALA A 18 -1.37 -5.80 22.07
C ALA A 18 -1.97 -4.90 20.96
N THR A 19 -2.96 -5.37 20.21
CA THR A 19 -3.57 -4.61 19.10
C THR A 19 -4.75 -3.74 19.52
N ALA A 20 -5.27 -3.88 20.75
CA ALA A 20 -6.42 -3.12 21.24
C ALA A 20 -6.07 -1.75 21.84
N ALA A 21 -4.79 -1.46 22.13
CA ALA A 21 -4.38 -0.23 22.79
C ALA A 21 -4.16 0.97 21.85
N SER A 22 -4.14 0.75 20.53
CA SER A 22 -3.67 1.75 19.57
C SER A 22 -4.76 2.58 18.90
N PHE A 23 -6.03 2.42 19.29
CA PHE A 23 -7.16 3.18 18.74
C PHE A 23 -7.83 4.04 19.81
N LEU A 24 -7.11 5.03 20.34
CA LEU A 24 -7.74 6.17 21.00
C LEU A 24 -7.85 7.31 19.97
N PRO A 25 -9.07 7.72 19.57
CA PRO A 25 -9.24 8.89 18.75
C PRO A 25 -8.97 10.13 19.62
N ALA A 26 -7.97 10.91 19.25
CA ALA A 26 -7.70 12.20 19.89
C ALA A 26 -8.82 13.19 19.53
N VAL A 27 -9.75 13.38 20.47
CA VAL A 27 -10.82 14.37 20.39
C VAL A 27 -10.32 15.73 20.89
N ALA A 28 -10.58 16.73 20.06
CA ALA A 28 -10.80 18.16 20.33
C ALA A 28 -9.68 19.01 20.95
N GLY A 29 -9.23 19.98 20.15
CA GLY A 29 -8.78 21.28 20.64
C GLY A 29 -9.40 22.38 19.78
N ALA A 30 -10.56 22.88 20.19
CA ALA A 30 -11.20 24.05 19.58
C ALA A 30 -10.27 25.26 19.71
N GLN A 31 -9.63 25.67 18.61
CA GLN A 31 -8.90 26.94 18.58
C GLN A 31 -9.91 28.06 18.43
N THR A 32 -10.12 28.75 19.55
CA THR A 32 -10.94 29.95 19.62
C THR A 32 -10.35 31.01 18.69
N ALA A 33 -11.08 31.35 17.64
CA ALA A 33 -10.74 32.44 16.74
C ALA A 33 -10.70 33.75 17.52
N ARG A 34 -9.50 34.27 17.81
CA ARG A 34 -9.34 35.66 18.23
C ARG A 34 -9.12 36.49 16.97
N ALA A 35 -10.17 37.20 16.55
CA ALA A 35 -10.09 38.18 15.48
C ALA A 35 -9.02 39.22 15.83
N ARG A 36 -7.85 39.15 15.19
CA ARG A 36 -6.98 40.30 15.01
C ARG A 36 -7.37 40.95 13.70
N THR A 37 -7.83 42.20 13.79
CA THR A 37 -7.98 43.08 12.64
C THR A 37 -6.64 43.17 11.92
N PRO A 38 -6.54 42.85 10.61
CA PRO A 38 -5.30 43.04 9.86
C PRO A 38 -5.04 44.55 9.65
N PRO A 39 -3.79 45.02 9.74
CA PRO A 39 -3.44 46.35 9.26
C PRO A 39 -3.68 46.46 7.74
N PRO A 40 -3.96 47.66 7.20
CA PRO A 40 -4.17 47.86 5.78
C PRO A 40 -2.94 47.40 4.98
N PRO A 41 -3.12 46.77 3.81
CA PRO A 41 -2.02 46.26 3.00
C PRO A 41 -1.13 47.42 2.51
N PRO A 42 0.20 47.27 2.50
CA PRO A 42 1.08 48.22 1.84
C PRO A 42 0.77 48.24 0.32
N PRO A 43 1.01 49.37 -0.37
CA PRO A 43 0.78 49.49 -1.81
C PRO A 43 1.47 48.34 -2.56
N ALA A 44 0.76 47.75 -3.53
CA ALA A 44 1.22 46.60 -4.30
C ALA A 44 2.59 46.89 -4.96
N ALA A 45 3.66 46.45 -4.30
CA ALA A 45 4.94 46.27 -4.95
C ALA A 45 4.75 45.11 -5.94
N HIS A 46 4.97 45.39 -7.22
CA HIS A 46 4.92 44.41 -8.30
C HIS A 46 5.84 43.23 -7.98
N THR A 47 5.29 42.14 -7.44
CA THR A 47 6.03 40.90 -7.26
C THR A 47 6.23 40.27 -8.63
N PRO A 48 7.45 39.82 -8.98
CA PRO A 48 7.71 39.10 -10.22
C PRO A 48 6.83 37.84 -10.29
N PRO A 49 6.46 37.36 -11.50
CA PRO A 49 5.62 36.19 -11.65
C PRO A 49 6.29 34.98 -10.98
N THR A 50 5.56 34.33 -10.08
CA THR A 50 5.99 33.08 -9.46
C THR A 50 6.12 32.01 -10.55
N PRO A 51 7.22 31.25 -10.60
CA PRO A 51 7.35 30.15 -11.56
C PRO A 51 6.24 29.11 -11.31
N PRO A 52 5.76 28.43 -12.37
CA PRO A 52 4.75 27.39 -12.22
C PRO A 52 5.27 26.26 -11.32
N PRO A 53 4.40 25.63 -10.51
CA PRO A 53 4.80 24.51 -9.67
C PRO A 53 5.28 23.33 -10.53
N PRO A 54 6.20 22.49 -10.02
CA PRO A 54 6.66 21.30 -10.73
C PRO A 54 5.48 20.36 -11.01
N ALA A 55 5.48 19.75 -12.20
CA ALA A 55 4.46 18.79 -12.59
C ALA A 55 4.44 17.60 -11.62
N SER A 56 3.24 17.17 -11.22
CA SER A 56 3.07 15.94 -10.44
C SER A 56 3.34 14.72 -11.32
N PRO A 57 4.05 13.68 -10.82
CA PRO A 57 4.24 12.45 -11.56
C PRO A 57 2.89 11.78 -11.85
N LEU A 58 2.74 11.27 -13.07
CA LEU A 58 1.55 10.51 -13.47
C LEU A 58 1.47 9.20 -12.66
N PRO A 59 0.26 8.73 -12.30
CA PRO A 59 0.10 7.48 -11.59
C PRO A 59 0.56 6.29 -12.47
N PRO A 60 1.25 5.28 -11.89
CA PRO A 60 1.63 4.09 -12.62
C PRO A 60 0.39 3.32 -13.09
N SER A 61 0.46 2.80 -14.32
CA SER A 61 -0.55 1.89 -14.86
C SER A 61 -0.16 0.44 -14.53
N TYR A 62 -1.11 -0.37 -14.05
CA TYR A 62 -0.87 -1.76 -13.66
C TYR A 62 -1.66 -2.75 -14.53
N GLU A 63 -1.07 -3.90 -14.78
CA GLU A 63 -1.68 -5.05 -15.45
C GLU A 63 -1.82 -6.21 -14.46
N TYR A 64 -2.99 -6.86 -14.45
CA TYR A 64 -3.30 -7.98 -13.55
C TYR A 64 -3.63 -9.26 -14.33
N SER A 65 -3.17 -10.40 -13.83
CA SER A 65 -3.45 -11.72 -14.42
C SER A 65 -3.67 -12.79 -13.34
N PHE A 66 -4.43 -13.84 -13.67
CA PHE A 66 -4.72 -14.97 -12.80
C PHE A 66 -4.15 -16.26 -13.39
N VAL A 67 -3.38 -17.00 -12.59
CA VAL A 67 -2.78 -18.28 -13.01
C VAL A 67 -3.18 -19.39 -12.04
N LYS A 68 -3.80 -20.47 -12.55
CA LYS A 68 -4.08 -21.70 -11.81
C LYS A 68 -2.88 -22.65 -11.96
N ARG A 69 -2.45 -23.31 -10.88
CA ARG A 69 -1.36 -24.30 -10.94
C ARG A 69 -1.65 -25.58 -10.16
N GLU A 70 -1.09 -26.68 -10.65
CA GLU A 70 -1.30 -28.04 -10.15
C GLU A 70 0.03 -28.67 -9.72
N GLY A 71 0.59 -28.21 -8.60
CA GLY A 71 1.73 -28.86 -7.93
C GLY A 71 2.90 -27.92 -7.59
N PRO A 72 3.77 -28.29 -6.63
CA PRO A 72 4.80 -27.40 -6.09
C PRO A 72 6.00 -27.15 -7.03
N ASP A 73 6.41 -28.13 -7.84
CA ASP A 73 7.61 -28.00 -8.69
C ASP A 73 7.35 -27.20 -9.98
N GLU A 74 6.18 -27.42 -10.61
CA GLU A 74 5.71 -26.62 -11.75
C GLU A 74 5.56 -25.15 -11.34
N ASP A 75 5.04 -24.94 -10.14
CA ASP A 75 4.77 -23.63 -9.57
C ASP A 75 6.05 -22.80 -9.40
N LEU A 76 7.12 -23.38 -8.86
CA LEU A 76 8.39 -22.66 -8.69
C LEU A 76 9.01 -22.25 -10.03
N ARG A 77 9.07 -23.15 -11.01
CA ARG A 77 9.69 -22.87 -12.32
C ARG A 77 8.96 -21.76 -13.05
N GLU A 78 7.65 -21.81 -13.01
CA GLU A 78 6.83 -20.87 -13.72
C GLU A 78 6.71 -19.52 -13.00
N LEU A 79 6.67 -19.49 -11.67
CA LEU A 79 6.75 -18.22 -10.94
C LEU A 79 8.12 -17.55 -11.17
N GLN A 80 9.19 -18.32 -11.29
CA GLN A 80 10.50 -17.80 -11.65
C GLN A 80 10.49 -17.19 -13.06
N ARG A 81 9.90 -17.90 -14.04
CA ARG A 81 9.74 -17.37 -15.41
C ARG A 81 8.91 -16.08 -15.42
N LEU A 82 7.77 -16.06 -14.75
CA LEU A 82 6.92 -14.87 -14.65
C LEU A 82 7.63 -13.71 -13.95
N GLY A 83 8.42 -13.99 -12.92
CA GLY A 83 9.29 -13.01 -12.28
C GLY A 83 10.30 -12.41 -13.24
N ALA A 84 10.90 -13.22 -14.12
CA ALA A 84 11.80 -12.73 -15.17
C ALA A 84 11.07 -11.89 -16.23
N GLU A 85 9.79 -12.15 -16.48
CA GLU A 85 8.90 -11.36 -17.35
C GLU A 85 8.34 -10.09 -16.66
N GLY A 86 8.76 -9.82 -15.42
CA GLY A 86 8.38 -8.64 -14.64
C GLY A 86 7.06 -8.76 -13.90
N TRP A 87 6.45 -9.95 -13.86
CA TRP A 87 5.26 -10.20 -13.06
C TRP A 87 5.61 -10.40 -11.59
N GLN A 88 4.77 -9.85 -10.72
CA GLN A 88 4.89 -9.94 -9.27
C GLN A 88 3.66 -10.62 -8.70
N VAL A 89 3.85 -11.59 -7.81
CA VAL A 89 2.73 -12.23 -7.08
C VAL A 89 2.25 -11.27 -6.00
N VAL A 90 0.98 -10.88 -6.04
CA VAL A 90 0.37 -9.99 -5.06
C VAL A 90 -0.65 -10.70 -4.17
N SER A 91 -1.15 -11.86 -4.61
CA SER A 91 -2.01 -12.71 -3.78
C SER A 91 -1.93 -14.17 -4.24
N THR A 92 -2.16 -15.08 -3.30
CA THR A 92 -2.26 -16.52 -3.55
C THR A 92 -3.54 -17.04 -2.91
N VAL A 93 -4.38 -17.68 -3.71
CA VAL A 93 -5.66 -18.27 -3.30
C VAL A 93 -5.58 -19.79 -3.43
N VAL A 94 -5.92 -20.52 -2.37
CA VAL A 94 -6.03 -21.99 -2.42
C VAL A 94 -7.49 -22.35 -2.66
N VAL A 95 -7.77 -23.11 -3.73
CA VAL A 95 -9.15 -23.39 -4.16
C VAL A 95 -9.64 -24.74 -3.61
N ASP A 96 -8.87 -25.81 -3.80
CA ASP A 96 -9.28 -27.20 -3.50
C ASP A 96 -8.32 -27.91 -2.51
N GLY A 97 -7.67 -27.15 -1.63
CA GLY A 97 -6.68 -27.68 -0.67
C GLY A 97 -5.31 -28.05 -1.26
N SER A 98 -5.22 -28.22 -2.58
CA SER A 98 -3.97 -28.49 -3.30
C SER A 98 -3.70 -27.50 -4.45
N THR A 99 -4.75 -26.99 -5.09
CA THR A 99 -4.64 -26.02 -6.19
C THR A 99 -4.37 -24.62 -5.67
N LYS A 100 -3.29 -24.01 -6.16
CA LYS A 100 -2.98 -22.60 -5.93
C LYS A 100 -3.37 -21.76 -7.15
N ARG A 101 -3.94 -20.59 -6.89
CA ARG A 101 -4.23 -19.55 -7.87
C ARG A 101 -3.47 -18.29 -7.49
N TYR A 102 -2.63 -17.81 -8.40
CA TYR A 102 -1.84 -16.61 -8.21
C TYR A 102 -2.52 -15.42 -8.84
N VAL A 103 -2.55 -14.32 -8.10
CA VAL A 103 -2.85 -12.99 -8.63
C VAL A 103 -1.52 -12.33 -8.91
N LEU A 104 -1.27 -12.02 -10.17
CA LEU A 104 -0.04 -11.42 -10.66
C LEU A 104 -0.29 -9.97 -11.02
N MET A 105 0.69 -9.11 -10.78
CA MET A 105 0.68 -7.70 -11.14
C MET A 105 1.97 -7.35 -11.89
N ARG A 106 1.88 -6.49 -12.89
CA ARG A 106 3.05 -5.90 -13.57
C ARG A 106 2.81 -4.42 -13.85
N THR A 107 3.82 -3.59 -13.69
CA THR A 107 3.76 -2.19 -14.13
C THR A 107 3.81 -2.12 -15.65
N ARG A 108 2.82 -1.45 -16.25
CA ARG A 108 2.87 -1.05 -17.65
C ARG A 108 3.84 0.11 -17.76
N HIS A 109 5.03 -0.12 -18.29
CA HIS A 109 5.86 0.98 -18.76
C HIS A 109 5.15 1.59 -19.97
N THR A 110 4.58 2.78 -19.78
CA THR A 110 4.23 3.62 -20.91
C THR A 110 5.55 4.12 -21.48
N GLU A 111 5.91 3.67 -22.67
CA GLU A 111 7.09 4.18 -23.37
C GLU A 111 6.91 5.70 -23.54
N PRO A 112 7.84 6.53 -23.02
CA PRO A 112 7.74 7.96 -23.22
C PRO A 112 7.89 8.25 -24.71
N THR A 113 6.85 8.81 -25.32
CA THR A 113 6.89 9.22 -26.73
C THR A 113 8.04 10.22 -26.90
N PRO A 114 9.03 9.95 -27.77
CA PRO A 114 10.07 10.94 -28.03
C PRO A 114 9.42 12.13 -28.75
N HIS A 115 9.51 13.31 -28.14
CA HIS A 115 9.11 14.60 -28.71
C HIS A 115 10.29 15.22 -29.48
#